data_AF-A0A351TIY2-F1
#
_entry.id   AF-A0A351TIY2-F1
#
_cell.length_a   1.000
_cell.length_b   1.000
_cell.length_c   1.000
_cell.angle_alpha   90.00
_cell.angle_beta   90.00
_cell.angle_gamma   90.00
#
_symmetry.space_group_name_H-M   'P 1'
#
loop_
_entity.id
_entity.type
_entity.pdbx_description
1 polymer ?
#
loop_
_entity_poly.entity_id
_entity_poly.type
_entity_poly.pdbx_seq_one_letter_code
_entity_poly.pdbx_strand_id
1 'polypeptide(L)'
;MFDAKMNVPEAPLHRAEFEHDNCGIGAVVNIKGTKTRETVENALKIVENLEHRAGKDAEGKTGDGVGILVQICHDFFVRVTIPLGIALGGEREYGVGMFFFPQDELKRNQAKKMFEIIVEKEGLEFLGWREVPCVPAVLGHKAVECMPCIMQAFVKKPAAVEKGLAFDRKLYIARRVFEQSSDNTYVVSLSSRTIVYKGMFLVNQLRTFFKDLQSEDYVSAIAIVHSRFSTNTNPSWERAHPNRFIVHNGEINTIRGNVDKMLAREENMESAFLSHEFHKVLPVVNAQGSDSAMLDNTLEFLVMSGMELPLAVMITIPEPWANNKTMNQHKKDFYQYYATMMEPWDGPASILFSDGDMMGAVLDRNGLRPSRYMITNDGYLILSSEVGVLDIEPAKIVVKERLRPGKMLLVDMEKGEVIDDDKLKEKYACSKPYGEWLDSNLVMLKDLKIPNERVPQFTDEERQRMQKAFGYAYEELKNSILPMAKNGGEAIAAMGVDTPLPVLSKTVHPLFHYFKQLFAQVT
;
A
#
# COMPACT_ATOMS: atom_id res chain seq x y z
N MET A 1 -33.67 21.13 -21.12
CA MET A 1 -33.67 19.76 -20.60
C MET A 1 -32.50 19.70 -19.64
N PHE A 2 -32.76 19.92 -18.35
CA PHE A 2 -31.71 20.11 -17.36
C PHE A 2 -31.08 18.77 -17.03
N ASP A 3 -29.77 18.72 -17.27
CA ASP A 3 -28.88 17.61 -16.96
C ASP A 3 -28.71 17.54 -15.44
N ALA A 4 -29.61 16.83 -14.78
CA ALA A 4 -29.52 16.55 -13.36
C ALA A 4 -28.45 15.47 -13.18
N LYS A 5 -27.19 15.90 -13.01
CA LYS A 5 -26.16 15.10 -12.35
C LYS A 5 -26.77 14.60 -11.04
N MET A 6 -27.10 13.32 -10.97
CA MET A 6 -27.38 12.64 -9.70
C MET A 6 -26.05 12.53 -8.97
N ASN A 7 -25.57 13.65 -8.41
CA ASN A 7 -24.60 13.61 -7.35
C ASN A 7 -25.30 12.87 -6.21
N VAL A 8 -24.82 11.66 -5.90
CA VAL A 8 -25.11 11.00 -4.64
C VAL A 8 -24.84 12.03 -3.54
N PRO A 9 -25.79 12.33 -2.64
CA PRO A 9 -25.57 13.36 -1.63
C PRO A 9 -24.36 12.97 -0.79
N GLU A 10 -23.25 13.70 -0.94
CA GLU A 10 -22.15 13.63 0.00
C GLU A 10 -22.68 14.12 1.35
N ALA A 11 -22.52 13.31 2.40
CA ALA A 11 -22.89 13.73 3.74
C ALA A 11 -22.11 15.03 4.05
N PRO A 12 -22.78 16.13 4.48
CA PRO A 12 -22.17 17.46 4.55
C PRO A 12 -21.00 17.61 5.53
N LEU A 13 -20.69 16.55 6.29
CA LEU A 13 -19.59 16.47 7.26
C LEU A 13 -18.62 15.31 6.99
N HIS A 14 -18.86 14.47 5.98
CA HIS A 14 -17.96 13.37 5.64
C HIS A 14 -16.85 13.87 4.73
N ARG A 15 -15.61 13.55 5.07
CA ARG A 15 -14.46 13.82 4.20
C ARG A 15 -13.65 12.53 4.04
N ALA A 16 -13.56 12.05 2.80
CA ALA A 16 -12.83 10.82 2.45
C ALA A 16 -11.35 10.88 2.85
N GLU A 17 -10.77 12.08 2.94
CA GLU A 17 -9.39 12.33 3.40
C GLU A 17 -9.14 12.00 4.89
N PHE A 18 -10.17 11.70 5.67
CA PHE A 18 -10.08 11.31 7.09
C PHE A 18 -10.59 9.88 7.34
N GLU A 19 -10.67 9.05 6.30
CA GLU A 19 -10.99 7.64 6.48
C GLU A 19 -9.77 6.85 6.96
N HIS A 20 -9.99 5.91 7.87
CA HIS A 20 -8.95 5.14 8.55
C HIS A 20 -9.39 3.67 8.72
N ASP A 21 -8.41 2.75 8.74
CA ASP A 21 -8.66 1.32 8.76
C ASP A 21 -7.89 0.55 9.85
N ASN A 22 -8.55 -0.42 10.49
CA ASN A 22 -7.98 -1.27 11.56
C ASN A 22 -8.18 -2.76 11.29
N CYS A 23 -7.15 -3.48 10.82
CA CYS A 23 -7.42 -4.73 10.10
C CYS A 23 -6.93 -6.01 10.79
N GLY A 24 -7.45 -7.15 10.31
CA GLY A 24 -6.84 -8.47 10.50
C GLY A 24 -6.02 -8.85 9.27
N ILE A 25 -4.81 -9.35 9.46
CA ILE A 25 -3.95 -9.81 8.35
C ILE A 25 -3.42 -11.21 8.60
N GLY A 26 -3.16 -11.92 7.52
CA GLY A 26 -2.53 -13.24 7.58
C GLY A 26 -1.85 -13.63 6.27
N ALA A 27 -0.87 -14.50 6.36
CA ALA A 27 -0.25 -15.14 5.21
C ALA A 27 0.13 -16.59 5.53
N VAL A 28 0.04 -17.44 4.52
CA VAL A 28 0.55 -18.82 4.52
C VAL A 28 1.43 -18.95 3.29
N VAL A 29 2.68 -19.38 3.48
CA VAL A 29 3.61 -19.66 2.39
C VAL A 29 4.32 -20.99 2.61
N ASN A 30 4.42 -21.81 1.57
CA ASN A 30 5.34 -22.95 1.57
C ASN A 30 6.72 -22.47 1.13
N ILE A 31 7.72 -22.61 2.01
CA ILE A 31 9.07 -22.06 1.82
C ILE A 31 9.73 -22.63 0.55
N LYS A 32 9.43 -23.87 0.17
CA LYS A 32 9.98 -24.54 -1.02
C LYS A 32 9.17 -24.29 -2.30
N GLY A 33 8.16 -23.43 -2.26
CA GLY A 33 7.31 -23.13 -3.40
C GLY A 33 6.32 -24.25 -3.77
N THR A 34 6.11 -25.25 -2.91
CA THR A 34 5.14 -26.33 -3.18
C THR A 34 3.72 -25.77 -3.14
N LYS A 35 3.03 -25.84 -4.28
CA LYS A 35 1.63 -25.39 -4.39
C LYS A 35 0.71 -26.45 -3.80
N THR A 36 -0.10 -26.06 -2.82
CA THR A 36 -1.06 -26.97 -2.19
C THR A 36 -2.41 -26.32 -2.01
N ARG A 37 -3.45 -27.14 -1.93
CA ARG A 37 -4.80 -26.70 -1.56
C ARG A 37 -4.83 -26.21 -0.12
N GLU A 38 -4.10 -26.89 0.76
CA GLU A 38 -3.95 -26.57 2.17
C GLU A 38 -3.47 -25.12 2.39
N THR A 39 -2.54 -24.60 1.59
CA THR A 39 -2.12 -23.19 1.65
C THR A 39 -3.33 -22.23 1.56
N VAL A 40 -4.21 -22.46 0.58
CA VAL A 40 -5.38 -21.61 0.33
C VAL A 40 -6.40 -21.75 1.46
N GLU A 41 -6.66 -22.99 1.89
CA GLU A 41 -7.62 -23.27 2.96
C GLU A 41 -7.19 -22.73 4.32
N ASN A 42 -5.91 -22.87 4.65
CA ASN A 42 -5.34 -22.32 5.88
C ASN A 42 -5.39 -20.80 5.88
N ALA A 43 -5.09 -20.14 4.76
CA ALA A 43 -5.21 -18.68 4.68
C ALA A 43 -6.67 -18.21 4.85
N LEU A 44 -7.64 -18.88 4.20
CA LEU A 44 -9.06 -18.59 4.41
C LEU A 44 -9.50 -18.82 5.86
N LYS A 45 -9.01 -19.87 6.51
CA LYS A 45 -9.29 -20.15 7.92
C LYS A 45 -8.69 -19.10 8.86
N ILE A 46 -7.52 -18.54 8.52
CA ILE A 46 -6.93 -17.43 9.29
C ILE A 46 -7.89 -16.23 9.28
N VAL A 47 -8.41 -15.83 8.12
CA VAL A 47 -9.29 -14.66 8.07
C VAL A 47 -10.64 -14.90 8.75
N GLU A 48 -11.17 -16.12 8.65
CA GLU A 48 -12.37 -16.56 9.38
C GLU A 48 -12.17 -16.45 10.91
N ASN A 49 -10.98 -16.79 11.42
CA ASN A 49 -10.63 -16.68 12.84
C ASN A 49 -10.27 -15.26 13.31
N LEU A 50 -10.22 -14.29 12.40
CA LEU A 50 -10.00 -12.87 12.70
C LEU A 50 -11.30 -12.05 12.62
N GLU A 51 -12.47 -12.71 12.73
CA GLU A 51 -13.79 -12.07 12.67
C GLU A 51 -13.95 -10.92 13.67
N HIS A 52 -13.40 -11.05 14.88
CA HIS A 52 -13.46 -10.03 15.93
C HIS A 52 -12.67 -8.76 15.59
N ARG A 53 -11.86 -8.77 14.54
CA ARG A 53 -11.15 -7.61 14.00
C ARG A 53 -11.80 -7.02 12.75
N ALA A 54 -12.86 -7.63 12.24
CA ALA A 54 -13.53 -7.17 11.03
C ALA A 54 -14.66 -6.19 11.37
N GLY A 55 -14.80 -5.14 10.55
CA GLY A 55 -15.92 -4.22 10.67
C GLY A 55 -17.20 -4.82 10.11
N LYS A 56 -18.32 -4.52 10.77
CA LYS A 56 -19.66 -4.95 10.37
C LYS A 56 -20.60 -3.76 10.42
N ASP A 57 -21.56 -3.73 9.51
CA ASP A 57 -22.64 -2.75 9.55
C ASP A 57 -23.52 -2.94 10.80
N ALA A 58 -24.37 -1.94 11.09
CA ALA A 58 -25.25 -1.95 12.24
C ALA A 58 -26.22 -3.17 12.27
N GLU A 59 -26.50 -3.78 11.11
CA GLU A 59 -27.33 -4.98 10.99
C GLU A 59 -26.54 -6.29 11.15
N GLY A 60 -25.20 -6.24 11.15
CA GLY A 60 -24.32 -7.40 11.20
C GLY A 60 -24.30 -8.25 9.93
N LYS A 61 -24.82 -7.74 8.82
CA LYS A 61 -25.02 -8.49 7.56
C LYS A 61 -24.04 -8.11 6.46
N THR A 62 -23.44 -6.92 6.56
CA THR A 62 -22.48 -6.39 5.59
C THR A 62 -21.14 -6.19 6.26
N GLY A 63 -20.06 -6.71 5.67
CA GLY A 63 -18.69 -6.46 6.13
C GLY A 63 -17.98 -5.43 5.27
N ASP A 64 -16.96 -4.78 5.84
CA ASP A 64 -16.25 -3.64 5.23
C ASP A 64 -15.28 -4.04 4.09
N GLY A 65 -14.90 -5.31 4.02
CA GLY A 65 -14.07 -5.84 2.95
C GLY A 65 -13.18 -6.98 3.38
N VAL A 66 -13.18 -8.06 2.61
CA VAL A 66 -12.30 -9.21 2.84
C VAL A 66 -11.74 -9.67 1.51
N GLY A 67 -10.51 -10.15 1.51
CA GLY A 67 -9.91 -10.68 0.30
C GLY A 67 -8.71 -11.57 0.55
N ILE A 68 -8.29 -12.19 -0.54
CA ILE A 68 -7.15 -13.11 -0.62
C ILE A 68 -6.35 -12.84 -1.90
N LEU A 69 -5.03 -12.81 -1.77
CA LEU A 69 -4.06 -12.82 -2.87
C LEU A 69 -3.47 -14.23 -2.92
N VAL A 70 -3.51 -14.84 -4.10
CA VAL A 70 -2.94 -16.17 -4.37
C VAL A 70 -2.12 -16.12 -5.66
N GLN A 71 -1.32 -17.17 -5.89
CA GLN A 71 -0.71 -17.37 -7.20
C GLN A 71 -1.77 -17.79 -8.22
N ILE A 72 -1.53 -17.47 -9.49
CA ILE A 72 -2.36 -17.97 -10.59
C ILE A 72 -2.19 -19.49 -10.69
N CYS A 73 -3.29 -20.22 -10.46
CA CYS A 73 -3.32 -21.68 -10.51
C CYS A 73 -3.47 -22.17 -11.96
N HIS A 74 -2.36 -22.55 -12.58
CA HIS A 74 -2.29 -22.90 -14.01
C HIS A 74 -3.31 -23.97 -14.42
N ASP A 75 -3.29 -25.13 -13.76
CA ASP A 75 -4.12 -26.28 -14.11
C ASP A 75 -5.61 -25.97 -13.94
N PHE A 76 -5.95 -25.23 -12.88
CA PHE A 76 -7.31 -24.75 -12.65
C PHE A 76 -7.79 -23.87 -13.81
N PHE A 77 -6.98 -22.88 -14.20
CA PHE A 77 -7.35 -21.93 -15.25
C PHE A 77 -7.48 -22.61 -16.61
N VAL A 78 -6.53 -23.48 -16.99
CA VAL A 78 -6.62 -24.27 -18.24
C VAL A 78 -7.95 -25.00 -18.32
N ARG A 79 -8.35 -25.68 -17.25
CA ARG A 79 -9.61 -26.44 -17.24
C ARG A 79 -10.84 -25.55 -17.37
N VAL A 80 -10.91 -24.42 -16.65
CA VAL A 80 -12.10 -23.56 -16.66
C VAL A 80 -12.21 -22.69 -17.92
N THR A 81 -11.11 -22.51 -18.67
CA THR A 81 -11.12 -21.73 -19.91
C THR A 81 -11.41 -22.56 -21.17
N ILE A 82 -11.14 -23.88 -21.16
CA ILE A 82 -11.43 -24.76 -22.30
C ILE A 82 -12.90 -24.66 -22.78
N PRO A 83 -13.93 -24.74 -21.92
CA PRO A 83 -15.32 -24.64 -22.35
C PRO A 83 -15.69 -23.27 -22.95
N LEU A 84 -14.89 -22.24 -22.68
CA LEU A 84 -15.07 -20.89 -23.20
C LEU A 84 -14.36 -20.66 -24.54
N GLY A 85 -13.69 -21.68 -25.09
CA GLY A 85 -12.90 -21.59 -26.32
C GLY A 85 -11.58 -20.82 -26.14
N ILE A 86 -11.14 -20.60 -24.90
CA ILE A 86 -9.92 -19.86 -24.58
C ILE A 86 -8.79 -20.86 -24.36
N ALA A 87 -7.84 -20.91 -25.31
CA ALA A 87 -6.64 -21.74 -25.23
C ALA A 87 -5.53 -20.97 -24.51
N LEU A 88 -5.08 -21.51 -23.37
CA LEU A 88 -3.97 -20.94 -22.60
C LEU A 88 -2.65 -21.63 -22.99
N GLY A 89 -1.56 -20.87 -22.99
CA GLY A 89 -0.19 -21.41 -23.12
C GLY A 89 0.28 -22.10 -21.83
N GLY A 90 1.58 -22.30 -21.66
CA GLY A 90 2.12 -22.87 -20.43
C GLY A 90 2.00 -21.96 -19.21
N GLU A 91 2.44 -22.46 -18.05
CA GLU A 91 2.52 -21.64 -16.83
C GLU A 91 3.32 -20.34 -17.07
N ARG A 92 2.76 -19.21 -16.60
CA ARG A 92 3.26 -17.83 -16.78
C ARG A 92 3.39 -17.36 -18.24
N GLU A 93 2.75 -18.05 -19.20
CA GLU A 93 2.65 -17.60 -20.60
C GLU A 93 1.38 -16.82 -20.90
N TYR A 94 0.60 -16.52 -19.87
CA TYR A 94 -0.56 -15.67 -19.93
C TYR A 94 -0.71 -14.88 -18.63
N GLY A 95 -1.32 -13.71 -18.75
CA GLY A 95 -1.74 -12.86 -17.66
C GLY A 95 -3.23 -13.06 -17.41
N VAL A 96 -3.62 -13.01 -16.14
CA VAL A 96 -5.01 -12.98 -15.72
C VAL A 96 -5.27 -11.63 -15.08
N GLY A 97 -6.28 -10.93 -15.59
CA GLY A 97 -6.77 -9.70 -14.98
C GLY A 97 -8.11 -9.91 -14.32
N MET A 98 -8.27 -9.46 -13.08
CA MET A 98 -9.53 -9.47 -12.35
C MET A 98 -10.14 -8.06 -12.38
N PHE A 99 -11.35 -7.93 -12.91
CA PHE A 99 -12.01 -6.66 -13.17
C PHE A 99 -13.35 -6.57 -12.45
N PHE A 100 -13.61 -5.38 -11.90
CA PHE A 100 -14.92 -4.96 -11.42
C PHE A 100 -15.52 -3.99 -12.43
N PHE A 101 -16.43 -4.49 -13.26
CA PHE A 101 -17.16 -3.71 -14.24
C PHE A 101 -18.48 -3.16 -13.68
N PRO A 102 -19.04 -2.11 -14.30
CA PRO A 102 -20.40 -1.67 -14.05
C PRO A 102 -21.41 -2.79 -14.28
N GLN A 103 -22.53 -2.76 -13.52
CA GLN A 103 -23.65 -3.67 -13.79
C GLN A 103 -24.37 -3.34 -15.11
N ASP A 104 -24.37 -2.07 -15.51
CA ASP A 104 -24.94 -1.64 -16.78
C ASP A 104 -24.22 -2.32 -17.96
N GLU A 105 -24.98 -3.09 -18.73
CA GLU A 105 -24.44 -3.95 -19.77
C GLU A 105 -23.75 -3.15 -20.89
N LEU A 106 -24.28 -1.98 -21.25
CA LEU A 106 -23.73 -1.15 -22.30
C LEU A 106 -22.39 -0.55 -21.88
N LYS A 107 -22.31 0.04 -20.68
CA LYS A 107 -21.06 0.55 -20.09
C LYS A 107 -20.03 -0.57 -19.93
N ARG A 108 -20.46 -1.74 -19.47
CA ARG A 108 -19.60 -2.93 -19.34
C ARG A 108 -19.02 -3.35 -20.67
N ASN A 109 -19.83 -3.49 -21.71
CA ASN A 109 -19.38 -3.92 -23.03
C ASN A 109 -18.44 -2.88 -23.68
N GLN A 110 -18.70 -1.58 -23.48
CA GLN A 110 -17.78 -0.52 -23.89
C GLN A 110 -16.42 -0.64 -23.19
N ALA A 111 -16.41 -0.82 -21.86
CA ALA A 111 -15.19 -0.97 -21.09
C ALA A 111 -14.40 -2.23 -21.50
N LYS A 112 -15.08 -3.36 -21.72
CA LYS A 112 -14.46 -4.58 -22.24
C LYS A 112 -13.80 -4.35 -23.60
N LYS A 113 -14.51 -3.75 -24.55
CA LYS A 113 -13.98 -3.47 -25.89
C LYS A 113 -12.79 -2.50 -25.84
N MET A 114 -12.85 -1.51 -24.94
CA MET A 114 -11.75 -0.58 -24.74
C MET A 114 -10.49 -1.28 -24.21
N PHE A 115 -10.64 -2.18 -23.24
CA PHE A 115 -9.52 -3.00 -22.76
C PHE A 115 -8.92 -3.85 -23.87
N GLU A 116 -9.75 -4.54 -24.68
CA GLU A 116 -9.30 -5.31 -25.84
C GLU A 116 -8.46 -4.47 -26.80
N ILE A 117 -8.93 -3.27 -27.16
CA ILE A 117 -8.22 -2.35 -28.04
C ILE A 117 -6.88 -1.90 -27.43
N ILE A 118 -6.85 -1.63 -26.12
CA ILE A 118 -5.62 -1.21 -25.42
C ILE A 118 -4.60 -2.34 -25.41
N VAL A 119 -5.02 -3.57 -25.08
CA VAL A 119 -4.16 -4.75 -25.11
C VAL A 119 -3.53 -4.93 -26.50
N GLU A 120 -4.33 -4.85 -27.56
CA GLU A 120 -3.84 -4.94 -28.94
C GLU A 120 -2.87 -3.80 -29.29
N LYS A 121 -3.17 -2.56 -28.91
CA LYS A 121 -2.30 -1.38 -29.14
C LYS A 121 -0.96 -1.48 -28.42
N GLU A 122 -0.93 -2.10 -27.24
CA GLU A 122 0.29 -2.36 -26.48
C GLU A 122 1.07 -3.59 -26.98
N GLY A 123 0.66 -4.19 -28.10
CA GLY A 123 1.34 -5.31 -28.75
C GLY A 123 1.12 -6.65 -28.06
N LEU A 124 0.04 -6.78 -27.30
CA LEU A 124 -0.37 -7.99 -26.59
C LEU A 124 -1.54 -8.66 -27.31
N GLU A 125 -1.68 -9.97 -27.16
CA GLU A 125 -2.79 -10.74 -27.76
C GLU A 125 -3.85 -11.02 -26.68
N PHE A 126 -5.06 -10.50 -26.89
CA PHE A 126 -6.20 -10.76 -26.00
C PHE A 126 -6.81 -12.14 -26.31
N LEU A 127 -6.94 -13.00 -25.29
CA LEU A 127 -7.42 -14.37 -25.45
C LEU A 127 -8.91 -14.51 -25.20
N GLY A 128 -9.49 -13.74 -24.28
CA GLY A 128 -10.92 -13.79 -23.99
C GLY A 128 -11.30 -13.33 -22.59
N TRP A 129 -12.61 -13.22 -22.39
CA TRP A 129 -13.24 -12.92 -21.10
C TRP A 129 -13.85 -14.16 -20.47
N ARG A 130 -13.74 -14.28 -19.15
CA ARG A 130 -14.46 -15.24 -18.32
C ARG A 130 -15.28 -14.50 -17.28
N GLU A 131 -16.58 -14.78 -17.21
CA GLU A 131 -17.38 -14.34 -16.08
C GLU A 131 -17.01 -15.19 -14.85
N VAL A 132 -16.73 -14.55 -13.72
CA VAL A 132 -16.31 -15.26 -12.51
C VAL A 132 -17.54 -15.88 -11.86
N PRO A 133 -17.58 -17.21 -11.62
CA PRO A 133 -18.73 -17.84 -11.00
C PRO A 133 -18.88 -17.40 -9.53
N CYS A 134 -19.85 -16.52 -9.28
CA CYS A 134 -20.14 -15.94 -7.96
C CYS A 134 -21.48 -16.43 -7.40
N VAL A 135 -21.68 -16.30 -6.09
CA VAL A 135 -22.94 -16.65 -5.39
C VAL A 135 -23.48 -15.43 -4.63
N PRO A 136 -24.18 -14.48 -5.29
CA PRO A 136 -24.67 -13.24 -4.63
C PRO A 136 -25.61 -13.49 -3.45
N ALA A 137 -26.28 -14.63 -3.40
CA ALA A 137 -27.24 -14.99 -2.34
C ALA A 137 -26.61 -15.10 -0.94
N VAL A 138 -25.28 -15.20 -0.81
CA VAL A 138 -24.61 -15.21 0.50
C VAL A 138 -24.40 -13.81 1.08
N LEU A 139 -24.60 -12.76 0.29
CA LEU A 139 -24.31 -11.38 0.66
C LEU A 139 -25.52 -10.66 1.26
N GLY A 140 -25.26 -9.65 2.10
CA GLY A 140 -26.28 -8.71 2.54
C GLY A 140 -26.77 -7.80 1.40
N HIS A 141 -27.98 -7.27 1.53
CA HIS A 141 -28.64 -6.45 0.50
C HIS A 141 -27.76 -5.29 -0.01
N LYS A 142 -27.14 -4.54 0.92
CA LYS A 142 -26.28 -3.40 0.59
C LYS A 142 -25.06 -3.80 -0.25
N ALA A 143 -24.44 -4.93 0.06
CA ALA A 143 -23.29 -5.44 -0.70
C ALA A 143 -23.70 -5.87 -2.12
N VAL A 144 -24.92 -6.41 -2.29
CA VAL A 144 -25.47 -6.78 -3.60
C VAL A 144 -25.80 -5.55 -4.44
N GLU A 145 -26.37 -4.50 -3.84
CA GLU A 145 -26.70 -3.25 -4.54
C GLU A 145 -25.48 -2.58 -5.16
N CYS A 146 -24.33 -2.62 -4.48
CA CYS A 146 -23.07 -2.08 -4.99
C CYS A 146 -22.16 -3.13 -5.66
N MET A 147 -22.63 -4.37 -5.84
CA MET A 147 -21.82 -5.45 -6.41
C MET A 147 -21.45 -5.16 -7.87
N PRO A 148 -20.16 -5.18 -8.24
CA PRO A 148 -19.76 -5.03 -9.63
C PRO A 148 -20.00 -6.32 -10.42
N CYS A 149 -20.02 -6.21 -11.75
CA CYS A 149 -19.89 -7.38 -12.60
C CYS A 149 -18.43 -7.86 -12.59
N ILE A 150 -18.19 -9.03 -12.02
CA ILE A 150 -16.84 -9.56 -11.80
C ILE A 150 -16.43 -10.43 -12.99
N MET A 151 -15.39 -10.00 -13.70
CA MET A 151 -14.89 -10.70 -14.88
C MET A 151 -13.37 -10.88 -14.82
N GLN A 152 -12.90 -11.92 -15.49
CA GLN A 152 -11.49 -12.19 -15.71
C GLN A 152 -11.13 -12.01 -17.19
N ALA A 153 -10.04 -11.29 -17.45
CA ALA A 153 -9.41 -11.18 -18.76
C ALA A 153 -8.21 -12.12 -18.86
N PHE A 154 -8.03 -12.73 -20.03
CA PHE A 154 -6.81 -13.50 -20.33
C PHE A 154 -6.03 -12.81 -21.44
N VAL A 155 -4.75 -12.57 -21.19
CA VAL A 155 -3.83 -11.91 -22.13
C VAL A 155 -2.64 -12.82 -22.34
N LYS A 156 -2.29 -13.11 -23.59
CA LYS A 156 -1.17 -13.98 -23.93
C LYS A 156 0.15 -13.24 -23.83
N LYS A 157 1.18 -13.93 -23.35
CA LYS A 157 2.55 -13.43 -23.38
C LYS A 157 3.08 -13.40 -24.82
N PRO A 158 3.63 -12.27 -25.29
CA PRO A 158 4.35 -12.23 -26.56
C PRO A 158 5.53 -13.21 -26.57
N ALA A 159 5.84 -13.78 -27.73
CA ALA A 159 6.95 -14.74 -27.87
C ALA A 159 8.31 -14.12 -27.48
N ALA A 160 8.52 -12.84 -27.81
CA ALA A 160 9.78 -12.13 -27.57
C ALA A 160 9.99 -11.63 -26.13
N VAL A 161 9.00 -11.78 -25.24
CA VAL A 161 9.06 -11.27 -23.85
C VAL A 161 9.28 -12.44 -22.89
N GLU A 162 10.19 -12.27 -21.93
CA GLU A 162 10.43 -13.28 -20.89
C GLU A 162 9.22 -13.46 -19.95
N LYS A 163 9.10 -14.63 -19.33
CA LYS A 163 8.04 -14.90 -18.34
C LYS A 163 8.26 -14.08 -17.06
N GLY A 164 7.22 -13.96 -16.23
CA GLY A 164 7.31 -13.29 -14.93
C GLY A 164 7.38 -11.77 -15.06
N LEU A 165 8.33 -11.14 -14.37
CA LEU A 165 8.37 -9.68 -14.21
C LEU A 165 8.41 -8.90 -15.54
N ALA A 166 9.13 -9.40 -16.56
CA ALA A 166 9.20 -8.74 -17.86
C ALA A 166 7.84 -8.68 -18.55
N PHE A 167 7.04 -9.74 -18.44
CA PHE A 167 5.67 -9.76 -18.96
C PHE A 167 4.71 -8.96 -18.07
N ASP A 168 4.85 -9.05 -16.75
CA ASP A 168 4.06 -8.25 -15.81
C ASP A 168 4.23 -6.74 -16.05
N ARG A 169 5.40 -6.27 -16.49
CA ARG A 169 5.60 -4.86 -16.90
C ARG A 169 4.71 -4.45 -18.08
N LYS A 170 4.57 -5.33 -19.09
CA LYS A 170 3.68 -5.05 -20.24
C LYS A 170 2.21 -5.06 -19.82
N LEU A 171 1.83 -5.99 -18.97
CA LEU A 171 0.50 -6.03 -18.36
C LEU A 171 0.22 -4.78 -17.51
N TYR A 172 1.20 -4.32 -16.73
CA TYR A 172 1.12 -3.10 -15.94
C TYR A 172 0.84 -1.87 -16.82
N ILE A 173 1.58 -1.68 -17.91
CA ILE A 173 1.35 -0.56 -18.84
C ILE A 173 -0.05 -0.63 -19.44
N ALA A 174 -0.47 -1.79 -19.95
CA ALA A 174 -1.82 -1.97 -20.49
C ALA A 174 -2.90 -1.67 -19.44
N ARG A 175 -2.67 -2.05 -18.17
CA ARG A 175 -3.55 -1.72 -17.06
C ARG A 175 -3.62 -0.22 -16.81
N ARG A 176 -2.47 0.47 -16.73
CA ARG A 176 -2.42 1.91 -16.45
C ARG A 176 -3.13 2.72 -17.53
N VAL A 177 -2.89 2.39 -18.80
CA VAL A 177 -3.59 3.02 -19.93
C VAL A 177 -5.10 2.78 -19.83
N PHE A 178 -5.53 1.57 -19.46
CA PHE A 178 -6.94 1.27 -19.27
C PHE A 178 -7.57 2.02 -18.09
N GLU A 179 -6.91 2.05 -16.94
CA GLU A 179 -7.36 2.79 -15.74
C GLU A 179 -7.52 4.28 -16.01
N GLN A 180 -6.65 4.87 -16.83
CA GLN A 180 -6.75 6.27 -17.25
C GLN A 180 -7.86 6.53 -18.28
N SER A 181 -8.31 5.49 -18.97
CA SER A 181 -9.32 5.57 -20.01
C SER A 181 -10.73 5.19 -19.52
N SER A 182 -10.85 4.55 -18.35
CA SER A 182 -12.10 4.04 -17.79
C SER A 182 -12.36 4.50 -16.37
N ASP A 183 -13.30 5.43 -16.20
CA ASP A 183 -13.66 5.95 -14.87
C ASP A 183 -14.58 5.01 -14.07
N ASN A 184 -15.23 4.06 -14.73
CA ASN A 184 -16.26 3.22 -14.12
C ASN A 184 -15.82 1.75 -13.90
N THR A 185 -14.54 1.44 -14.11
CA THR A 185 -14.03 0.06 -13.98
C THR A 185 -12.83 0.05 -13.05
N TYR A 186 -12.85 -0.86 -12.07
CA TYR A 186 -11.70 -1.06 -11.19
C TYR A 186 -10.95 -2.35 -11.54
N VAL A 187 -9.64 -2.26 -11.78
CA VAL A 187 -8.80 -3.42 -12.03
C VAL A 187 -8.18 -3.90 -10.72
N VAL A 188 -8.69 -5.02 -10.22
CA VAL A 188 -8.30 -5.62 -8.94
C VAL A 188 -6.87 -6.16 -8.99
N SER A 189 -6.54 -6.88 -10.06
CA SER A 189 -5.19 -7.37 -10.36
C SER A 189 -5.06 -7.59 -11.86
N LEU A 190 -3.85 -7.49 -12.41
CA LEU A 190 -3.52 -7.93 -13.78
C LEU A 190 -2.05 -8.34 -13.79
N SER A 191 -1.80 -9.65 -13.69
CA SER A 191 -0.46 -10.24 -13.55
C SER A 191 -0.43 -11.63 -14.18
N SER A 192 0.77 -12.13 -14.48
CA SER A 192 1.04 -13.52 -14.87
C SER A 192 1.42 -14.41 -13.67
N ARG A 193 1.54 -13.84 -12.47
CA ARG A 193 2.02 -14.52 -11.26
C ARG A 193 0.96 -14.57 -10.15
N THR A 194 0.28 -13.45 -9.90
CA THR A 194 -0.68 -13.33 -8.79
C THR A 194 -2.07 -12.96 -9.28
N ILE A 195 -3.08 -13.31 -8.48
CA ILE A 195 -4.46 -12.89 -8.66
C ILE A 195 -5.10 -12.60 -7.30
N VAL A 196 -5.93 -11.58 -7.27
CA VAL A 196 -6.62 -11.14 -6.04
C VAL A 196 -8.12 -11.39 -6.17
N TYR A 197 -8.67 -12.10 -5.18
CA TYR A 197 -10.10 -12.29 -4.96
C TYR A 197 -10.50 -11.47 -3.74
N LYS A 198 -11.24 -10.38 -3.95
CA LYS A 198 -11.66 -9.48 -2.87
C LYS A 198 -13.06 -8.96 -3.11
N GLY A 199 -13.63 -8.35 -2.09
CA GLY A 199 -14.93 -7.73 -2.18
C GLY A 199 -15.52 -7.44 -0.81
N MET A 200 -16.79 -7.07 -0.82
CA MET A 200 -17.52 -6.69 0.38
C MET A 200 -18.16 -7.89 1.04
N PHE A 201 -17.42 -8.49 1.97
CA PHE A 201 -17.77 -9.74 2.61
C PHE A 201 -17.65 -9.63 4.12
N LEU A 202 -18.48 -10.37 4.83
CA LEU A 202 -18.12 -10.91 6.13
C LEU A 202 -17.00 -11.94 5.94
N VAL A 203 -16.21 -12.20 6.99
CA VAL A 203 -15.02 -13.07 6.90
C VAL A 203 -15.29 -14.47 6.34
N ASN A 204 -16.45 -15.05 6.64
CA ASN A 204 -16.88 -16.37 6.15
C ASN A 204 -17.51 -16.35 4.74
N GLN A 205 -17.84 -15.18 4.21
CA GLN A 205 -18.50 -15.04 2.92
C GLN A 205 -17.51 -15.11 1.74
N LEU A 206 -16.24 -14.76 1.94
CA LEU A 206 -15.23 -14.81 0.87
C LEU A 206 -15.15 -16.20 0.21
N ARG A 207 -15.04 -17.25 1.03
CA ARG A 207 -14.97 -18.65 0.58
C ARG A 207 -16.24 -19.08 -0.13
N THR A 208 -17.40 -18.70 0.41
CA THR A 208 -18.71 -19.16 -0.09
C THR A 208 -19.22 -18.38 -1.30
N PHE A 209 -18.73 -17.15 -1.51
CA PHE A 209 -19.10 -16.30 -2.63
C PHE A 209 -18.40 -16.70 -3.94
N PHE A 210 -17.08 -16.90 -3.93
CA PHE A 210 -16.33 -17.29 -5.14
C PHE A 210 -16.26 -18.81 -5.26
N LYS A 211 -16.88 -19.38 -6.30
CA LYS A 211 -16.82 -20.84 -6.53
C LYS A 211 -15.41 -21.32 -6.88
N ASP A 212 -14.58 -20.46 -7.47
CA ASP A 212 -13.17 -20.76 -7.76
C ASP A 212 -12.41 -21.13 -6.48
N LEU A 213 -12.65 -20.41 -5.37
CA LEU A 213 -12.01 -20.66 -4.08
C LEU A 213 -12.54 -21.93 -3.39
N GLN A 214 -13.67 -22.48 -3.85
CA GLN A 214 -14.23 -23.75 -3.37
C GLN A 214 -13.69 -24.96 -4.13
N SER A 215 -13.06 -24.76 -5.28
CA SER A 215 -12.49 -25.85 -6.08
C SER A 215 -11.29 -26.46 -5.35
N GLU A 216 -11.30 -27.78 -5.18
CA GLU A 216 -10.18 -28.54 -4.59
C GLU A 216 -8.90 -28.43 -5.42
N ASP A 217 -9.04 -28.17 -6.72
CA ASP A 217 -7.90 -28.04 -7.63
C ASP A 217 -7.25 -26.65 -7.59
N TYR A 218 -7.83 -25.69 -6.87
CA TYR A 218 -7.21 -24.39 -6.72
C TYR A 218 -6.10 -24.48 -5.67
N VAL A 219 -4.86 -24.62 -6.15
CA VAL A 219 -3.65 -24.75 -5.35
C VAL A 219 -2.77 -23.49 -5.45
N SER A 220 -2.06 -23.17 -4.37
CA SER A 220 -1.10 -22.07 -4.35
C SER A 220 0.03 -22.34 -3.37
N ALA A 221 1.23 -21.79 -3.61
CA ALA A 221 2.32 -21.82 -2.65
C ALA A 221 2.28 -20.61 -1.69
N ILE A 222 1.65 -19.51 -2.11
CA ILE A 222 1.43 -18.29 -1.31
C ILE A 222 -0.07 -18.00 -1.22
N ALA A 223 -0.54 -17.65 -0.03
CA ALA A 223 -1.83 -17.02 0.15
C ALA A 223 -1.73 -15.92 1.21
N ILE A 224 -2.17 -14.70 0.87
CA ILE A 224 -2.20 -13.55 1.78
C ILE A 224 -3.64 -13.08 1.92
N VAL A 225 -4.13 -12.94 3.15
CA VAL A 225 -5.50 -12.54 3.46
C VAL A 225 -5.56 -11.26 4.27
N HIS A 226 -6.67 -10.55 4.11
CA HIS A 226 -6.97 -9.35 4.86
C HIS A 226 -8.47 -9.27 5.18
N SER A 227 -8.79 -8.84 6.39
CA SER A 227 -10.12 -8.35 6.78
C SER A 227 -10.03 -6.88 7.17
N ARG A 228 -10.85 -6.05 6.51
CA ARG A 228 -10.91 -4.61 6.71
C ARG A 228 -11.86 -4.26 7.84
N PHE A 229 -11.52 -3.21 8.58
CA PHE A 229 -12.44 -2.45 9.43
C PHE A 229 -12.32 -1.01 8.99
N SER A 230 -13.43 -0.39 8.60
CA SER A 230 -13.48 0.95 8.05
C SER A 230 -14.24 1.87 9.00
N THR A 231 -13.78 3.11 9.15
CA THR A 231 -14.55 4.15 9.86
C THR A 231 -15.73 4.68 9.04
N ASN A 232 -15.83 4.32 7.76
CA ASN A 232 -16.93 4.68 6.86
C ASN A 232 -18.01 3.60 6.78
N THR A 233 -19.28 4.02 6.81
CA THR A 233 -20.46 3.17 6.60
C THR A 233 -20.84 2.96 5.13
N ASN A 234 -20.20 3.69 4.19
CA ASN A 234 -20.48 3.58 2.76
C ASN A 234 -19.73 2.39 2.16
N PRO A 235 -20.45 1.41 1.62
CA PRO A 235 -19.86 0.18 1.14
C PRO A 235 -19.05 0.41 -0.17
N SER A 236 -17.78 -0.02 -0.21
CA SER A 236 -16.93 0.02 -1.42
C SER A 236 -16.18 -1.29 -1.65
N TRP A 237 -16.44 -1.94 -2.79
CA TRP A 237 -15.80 -3.20 -3.19
C TRP A 237 -14.32 -3.04 -3.54
N GLU A 238 -13.96 -1.93 -4.18
CA GLU A 238 -12.60 -1.62 -4.63
C GLU A 238 -11.63 -1.35 -3.48
N ARG A 239 -12.13 -0.80 -2.36
CA ARG A 239 -11.34 -0.49 -1.16
C ARG A 239 -11.01 -1.70 -0.30
N ALA A 240 -11.61 -2.86 -0.56
CA ALA A 240 -11.19 -4.10 0.07
C ALA A 240 -9.71 -4.39 -0.28
N HIS A 241 -9.00 -5.02 0.65
CA HIS A 241 -7.65 -5.53 0.43
C HIS A 241 -7.74 -7.05 0.15
N PRO A 242 -6.68 -7.68 -0.39
CA PRO A 242 -5.37 -7.11 -0.78
C PRO A 242 -5.41 -6.08 -1.91
N ASN A 243 -4.37 -5.25 -1.98
CA ASN A 243 -4.00 -4.51 -3.20
C ASN A 243 -3.13 -5.43 -4.09
N ARG A 244 -2.43 -4.90 -5.11
CA ARG A 244 -1.76 -5.75 -6.10
C ARG A 244 -0.51 -6.44 -5.57
N PHE A 245 0.24 -5.75 -4.72
CA PHE A 245 1.46 -6.24 -4.10
C PHE A 245 1.30 -6.38 -2.59
N ILE A 246 0.52 -5.50 -1.96
CA ILE A 246 0.52 -5.40 -0.50
C ILE A 246 -0.83 -5.67 0.16
N VAL A 247 -0.72 -6.10 1.40
CA VAL A 247 -1.73 -6.02 2.44
C VAL A 247 -1.18 -5.11 3.53
N HIS A 248 -1.93 -4.08 3.89
CA HIS A 248 -1.55 -3.14 4.94
C HIS A 248 -2.55 -3.21 6.10
N ASN A 249 -2.01 -3.36 7.32
CA ASN A 249 -2.73 -3.15 8.57
C ASN A 249 -2.16 -1.93 9.26
N GLY A 250 -2.93 -0.86 9.29
CA GLY A 250 -2.53 0.40 9.89
C GLY A 250 -2.88 1.59 9.03
N GLU A 251 -2.14 2.67 9.21
CA GLU A 251 -2.40 3.96 8.58
C GLU A 251 -1.09 4.67 8.26
N ILE A 252 -0.99 5.26 7.07
CA ILE A 252 0.14 6.11 6.70
C ILE A 252 -0.19 7.58 7.03
N ASN A 253 0.25 8.05 8.19
CA ASN A 253 -0.05 9.41 8.67
C ASN A 253 0.72 10.53 7.94
N THR A 254 1.72 10.16 7.13
CA THR A 254 2.51 11.07 6.29
C THR A 254 1.98 11.17 4.85
N ILE A 255 0.86 10.51 4.53
CA ILE A 255 0.43 10.25 3.16
C ILE A 255 0.38 11.48 2.26
N ARG A 256 -0.14 12.62 2.73
CA ARG A 256 -0.24 13.84 1.92
C ARG A 256 1.12 14.31 1.42
N GLY A 257 2.11 14.37 2.31
CA GLY A 257 3.48 14.75 1.96
C GLY A 257 4.12 13.76 0.99
N ASN A 258 3.87 12.46 1.18
CA ASN A 258 4.42 11.41 0.32
C ASN A 258 3.85 11.49 -1.11
N VAL A 259 2.53 11.73 -1.24
CA VAL A 259 1.86 11.88 -2.54
C VAL A 259 2.38 13.11 -3.27
N ASP A 260 2.45 14.27 -2.60
CA ASP A 260 2.94 15.50 -3.20
C ASP A 260 4.40 15.37 -3.66
N LYS A 261 5.21 14.65 -2.88
CA LYS A 261 6.61 14.37 -3.22
C LYS A 261 6.73 13.39 -4.39
N MET A 262 5.90 12.36 -4.45
CA MET A 262 5.84 11.48 -5.62
C MET A 262 5.43 12.23 -6.87
N LEU A 263 4.42 13.09 -6.78
CA LEU A 263 3.99 13.96 -7.89
C LEU A 263 5.13 14.88 -8.36
N ALA A 264 5.86 15.50 -7.42
CA ALA A 264 7.01 16.34 -7.75
C ALA A 264 8.17 15.55 -8.41
N ARG A 265 8.28 14.24 -8.15
CA ARG A 265 9.29 13.40 -8.78
C ARG A 265 8.97 13.09 -10.23
N GLU A 266 7.69 13.03 -10.61
CA GLU A 266 7.23 12.59 -11.94
C GLU A 266 7.91 13.33 -13.10
N GLU A 267 8.28 14.60 -12.90
CA GLU A 267 8.98 15.41 -13.91
C GLU A 267 10.42 14.94 -14.20
N ASN A 268 11.10 14.35 -13.21
CA ASN A 268 12.53 14.03 -13.28
C ASN A 268 12.84 12.53 -13.11
N MET A 269 11.83 11.65 -13.17
CA MET A 269 12.06 10.20 -13.04
C MET A 269 12.62 9.62 -14.34
N GLU A 270 13.58 8.70 -14.20
CA GLU A 270 14.11 7.91 -15.30
C GLU A 270 14.10 6.42 -14.92
N SER A 271 13.82 5.55 -15.89
CA SER A 271 13.88 4.10 -15.74
C SER A 271 14.35 3.47 -17.03
N ALA A 272 15.28 2.52 -16.92
CA ALA A 272 15.74 1.72 -18.05
C ALA A 272 14.62 0.87 -18.68
N PHE A 273 13.55 0.54 -17.91
CA PHE A 273 12.45 -0.31 -18.38
C PHE A 273 11.24 0.47 -18.88
N LEU A 274 11.06 1.73 -18.44
CA LEU A 274 9.88 2.55 -18.75
C LEU A 274 10.22 3.88 -19.47
N SER A 275 11.48 4.13 -19.84
CA SER A 275 11.99 5.41 -20.37
C SER A 275 11.14 6.05 -21.47
N HIS A 276 10.50 5.26 -22.34
CA HIS A 276 9.66 5.77 -23.43
C HIS A 276 8.15 5.69 -23.15
N GLU A 277 7.76 5.06 -22.04
CA GLU A 277 6.37 4.72 -21.72
C GLU A 277 5.88 5.42 -20.43
N PHE A 278 6.71 6.25 -19.78
CA PHE A 278 6.34 6.97 -18.55
C PHE A 278 5.02 7.73 -18.66
N HIS A 279 4.82 8.46 -19.75
CA HIS A 279 3.58 9.22 -19.99
C HIS A 279 2.30 8.36 -19.96
N LYS A 280 2.41 7.04 -20.15
CA LYS A 280 1.29 6.09 -20.05
C LYS A 280 0.98 5.64 -18.63
N VAL A 281 1.93 5.83 -17.71
CA VAL A 281 1.88 5.34 -16.34
C VAL A 281 1.55 6.47 -15.36
N LEU A 282 1.96 7.70 -15.68
CA LEU A 282 1.72 8.92 -14.90
C LEU A 282 0.24 9.35 -14.96
N PRO A 283 -0.35 9.86 -13.86
CA PRO A 283 0.26 10.00 -12.53
C PRO A 283 0.47 8.64 -11.86
N VAL A 284 1.58 8.44 -11.14
CA VAL A 284 1.91 7.16 -10.50
C VAL A 284 0.88 6.82 -9.42
N VAL A 285 0.57 7.80 -8.59
CA VAL A 285 -0.31 7.64 -7.43
C VAL A 285 -1.71 8.12 -7.78
N ASN A 286 -2.72 7.26 -7.60
CA ASN A 286 -4.10 7.71 -7.65
C ASN A 286 -4.50 8.34 -6.32
N ALA A 287 -4.62 9.67 -6.29
CA ALA A 287 -4.99 10.44 -5.10
C ALA A 287 -6.41 10.17 -4.57
N GLN A 288 -7.27 9.46 -5.31
CA GLN A 288 -8.61 9.06 -4.86
C GLN A 288 -8.63 7.73 -4.09
N GLY A 289 -7.52 6.97 -4.11
CA GLY A 289 -7.39 5.70 -3.40
C GLY A 289 -7.24 5.87 -1.88
N SER A 290 -7.26 4.76 -1.15
CA SER A 290 -6.82 4.76 0.26
C SER A 290 -5.31 4.98 0.36
N ASP A 291 -4.84 5.37 1.55
CA ASP A 291 -3.40 5.48 1.86
C ASP A 291 -2.61 4.21 1.47
N SER A 292 -3.21 3.06 1.69
CA SER A 292 -2.71 1.73 1.40
C SER A 292 -2.62 1.48 -0.11
N ALA A 293 -3.62 1.93 -0.87
CA ALA A 293 -3.60 1.84 -2.33
C ALA A 293 -2.55 2.77 -2.93
N MET A 294 -2.35 3.95 -2.35
CA MET A 294 -1.31 4.90 -2.78
C MET A 294 0.10 4.34 -2.54
N LEU A 295 0.31 3.67 -1.41
CA LEU A 295 1.57 2.96 -1.14
C LEU A 295 1.78 1.79 -2.11
N ASP A 296 0.73 0.99 -2.37
CA ASP A 296 0.77 -0.10 -3.35
C ASP A 296 1.14 0.39 -4.75
N ASN A 297 0.55 1.51 -5.21
CA ASN A 297 0.87 2.13 -6.51
C ASN A 297 2.34 2.56 -6.59
N THR A 298 2.86 3.14 -5.51
CA THR A 298 4.26 3.57 -5.43
C THR A 298 5.21 2.37 -5.49
N LEU A 299 4.94 1.32 -4.69
CA LEU A 299 5.75 0.10 -4.67
C LEU A 299 5.71 -0.62 -6.02
N GLU A 300 4.52 -0.78 -6.60
CA GLU A 300 4.35 -1.38 -7.92
C GLU A 300 5.14 -0.61 -8.98
N PHE A 301 5.05 0.72 -8.98
CA PHE A 301 5.82 1.55 -9.90
C PHE A 301 7.33 1.38 -9.73
N LEU A 302 7.85 1.37 -8.49
CA LEU A 302 9.28 1.15 -8.23
C LEU A 302 9.74 -0.21 -8.78
N VAL A 303 8.95 -1.26 -8.55
CA VAL A 303 9.24 -2.62 -9.02
C VAL A 303 9.21 -2.71 -10.54
N MET A 304 8.17 -2.17 -11.16
CA MET A 304 8.03 -2.14 -12.63
C MET A 304 9.14 -1.29 -13.27
N SER A 305 9.62 -0.26 -12.57
CA SER A 305 10.75 0.58 -12.98
C SER A 305 12.12 -0.08 -12.82
N GLY A 306 12.21 -1.27 -12.22
CA GLY A 306 13.44 -2.07 -12.13
C GLY A 306 13.99 -2.31 -10.72
N MET A 307 13.30 -1.84 -9.67
CA MET A 307 13.75 -2.05 -8.29
C MET A 307 13.33 -3.44 -7.78
N GLU A 308 14.23 -4.15 -7.09
CA GLU A 308 13.84 -5.37 -6.38
C GLU A 308 12.78 -5.04 -5.30
N LEU A 309 11.71 -5.83 -5.19
CA LEU A 309 10.60 -5.57 -4.26
C LEU A 309 11.07 -5.38 -2.79
N PRO A 310 11.99 -6.20 -2.24
CA PRO A 310 12.50 -5.96 -0.88
C PRO A 310 13.22 -4.62 -0.75
N LEU A 311 13.96 -4.19 -1.77
CA LEU A 311 14.61 -2.87 -1.78
C LEU A 311 13.56 -1.74 -1.80
N ALA A 312 12.53 -1.85 -2.66
CA ALA A 312 11.44 -0.88 -2.74
C ALA A 312 10.74 -0.69 -1.39
N VAL A 313 10.50 -1.80 -0.67
CA VAL A 313 9.93 -1.76 0.69
C VAL A 313 10.91 -1.16 1.69
N MET A 314 12.20 -1.50 1.65
CA MET A 314 13.21 -0.97 2.56
C MET A 314 13.40 0.56 2.45
N ILE A 315 13.26 1.12 1.25
CA ILE A 315 13.45 2.56 1.04
C ILE A 315 12.19 3.39 1.34
N THR A 316 11.00 2.81 1.12
CA THR A 316 9.73 3.46 1.43
C THR A 316 9.42 3.36 2.92
N ILE A 317 9.78 2.24 3.57
CA ILE A 317 9.57 1.98 5.00
C ILE A 317 10.91 1.65 5.67
N PRO A 318 11.81 2.64 5.81
CA PRO A 318 13.12 2.42 6.37
C PRO A 318 13.07 2.17 7.86
N GLU A 319 13.95 1.28 8.34
CA GLU A 319 14.15 1.05 9.77
C GLU A 319 14.71 2.31 10.47
N PRO A 320 14.59 2.46 11.79
CA PRO A 320 15.14 3.61 12.50
C PRO A 320 16.67 3.59 12.49
N TRP A 321 17.27 4.36 11.56
CA TRP A 321 18.71 4.37 11.30
C TRP A 321 19.45 5.58 11.90
N ALA A 322 18.85 6.78 11.87
CA ALA A 322 19.55 8.04 12.14
C ALA A 322 20.22 8.11 13.53
N ASN A 323 19.54 7.62 14.56
CA ASN A 323 20.03 7.66 15.95
C ASN A 323 20.51 6.28 16.46
N ASN A 324 20.62 5.29 15.59
CA ASN A 324 20.99 3.93 15.98
C ASN A 324 22.52 3.78 16.07
N LYS A 325 23.07 3.92 17.28
CA LYS A 325 24.53 3.82 17.49
C LYS A 325 25.10 2.44 17.19
N THR A 326 24.30 1.38 17.32
CA THR A 326 24.72 -0.02 17.11
C THR A 326 24.66 -0.49 15.66
N MET A 327 24.05 0.29 14.76
CA MET A 327 23.94 -0.07 13.36
C MET A 327 25.29 0.08 12.62
N ASN A 328 25.61 -0.91 11.78
CA ASN A 328 26.77 -0.91 10.87
C ASN A 328 26.78 0.37 10.01
N GLN A 329 27.98 0.93 9.78
CA GLN A 329 28.16 2.15 9.01
C GLN A 329 27.66 1.99 7.57
N HIS A 330 27.95 0.89 6.87
CA HIS A 330 27.45 0.65 5.51
C HIS A 330 25.92 0.75 5.42
N LYS A 331 25.24 0.22 6.44
CA LYS A 331 23.78 0.24 6.53
C LYS A 331 23.24 1.64 6.84
N LYS A 332 23.93 2.42 7.68
CA LYS A 332 23.61 3.85 7.91
C LYS A 332 23.77 4.66 6.64
N ASP A 333 24.88 4.48 5.93
CA ASP A 333 25.18 5.20 4.69
C ASP A 333 24.14 4.87 3.61
N PHE A 334 23.76 3.59 3.49
CA PHE A 334 22.67 3.16 2.62
C PHE A 334 21.37 3.91 2.92
N TYR A 335 20.92 3.91 4.18
CA TYR A 335 19.67 4.58 4.53
C TYR A 335 19.76 6.10 4.41
N GLN A 336 20.90 6.70 4.76
CA GLN A 336 21.12 8.13 4.61
C GLN A 336 21.09 8.54 3.14
N TYR A 337 21.68 7.75 2.26
CA TYR A 337 21.63 7.96 0.82
C TYR A 337 20.19 7.92 0.30
N TYR A 338 19.41 6.89 0.64
CA TYR A 338 18.01 6.83 0.20
C TYR A 338 17.13 7.91 0.83
N ALA A 339 17.43 8.36 2.05
CA ALA A 339 16.70 9.45 2.70
C ALA A 339 16.83 10.81 1.99
N THR A 340 17.83 11.00 1.11
CA THR A 340 17.90 12.21 0.28
C THR A 340 16.94 12.18 -0.91
N MET A 341 16.41 11.00 -1.26
CA MET A 341 15.57 10.79 -2.45
C MET A 341 14.15 10.34 -2.12
N MET A 342 13.94 9.61 -1.03
CA MET A 342 12.65 9.05 -0.62
C MET A 342 12.37 9.39 0.85
N GLU A 343 11.29 10.13 1.09
CA GLU A 343 10.78 10.29 2.45
C GLU A 343 10.14 8.99 2.95
N PRO A 344 10.25 8.69 4.26
CA PRO A 344 9.58 7.54 4.84
C PRO A 344 8.06 7.66 4.74
N TRP A 345 7.42 6.61 4.25
CA TRP A 345 5.97 6.42 4.35
C TRP A 345 5.65 5.92 5.76
N ASP A 346 5.57 6.88 6.67
CA ASP A 346 5.47 6.65 8.12
C ASP A 346 4.02 6.60 8.60
N GLY A 347 3.85 5.98 9.77
CA GLY A 347 2.58 5.68 10.43
C GLY A 347 2.55 4.26 10.98
N PRO A 348 1.58 3.89 11.84
CA PRO A 348 1.44 2.52 12.30
C PRO A 348 1.25 1.59 11.11
N ALA A 349 2.11 0.60 10.91
CA ALA A 349 2.01 -0.29 9.76
C ALA A 349 2.52 -1.69 10.06
N SER A 350 1.73 -2.69 9.65
CA SER A 350 2.17 -4.07 9.43
C SER A 350 1.82 -4.44 8.01
N ILE A 351 2.83 -4.61 7.17
CA ILE A 351 2.67 -4.78 5.74
C ILE A 351 3.16 -6.16 5.35
N LEU A 352 2.28 -6.92 4.69
CA LEU A 352 2.62 -8.14 3.98
C LEU A 352 2.69 -7.81 2.50
N PHE A 353 3.69 -8.32 1.82
CA PHE A 353 3.87 -8.07 0.40
C PHE A 353 4.26 -9.33 -0.35
N SER A 354 3.84 -9.43 -1.60
CA SER A 354 4.23 -10.52 -2.48
C SER A 354 4.11 -10.11 -3.94
N ASP A 355 5.03 -10.62 -4.75
CA ASP A 355 4.97 -10.56 -6.21
C ASP A 355 4.61 -11.93 -6.84
N GLY A 356 4.28 -12.91 -6.00
CA GLY A 356 4.00 -14.29 -6.38
C GLY A 356 5.22 -15.21 -6.36
N ASP A 357 6.44 -14.69 -6.30
CA ASP A 357 7.70 -15.47 -6.21
C ASP A 357 8.32 -15.37 -4.81
N MET A 358 8.12 -14.23 -4.16
CA MET A 358 8.51 -14.00 -2.79
C MET A 358 7.30 -13.59 -1.94
N MET A 359 7.36 -13.88 -0.65
CA MET A 359 6.47 -13.31 0.36
C MET A 359 7.30 -12.64 1.43
N GLY A 360 6.98 -11.40 1.77
CA GLY A 360 7.65 -10.72 2.86
C GLY A 360 6.71 -9.97 3.78
N ALA A 361 7.24 -9.60 4.93
CA ALA A 361 6.54 -8.82 5.93
C ALA A 361 7.48 -7.79 6.57
N VAL A 362 6.98 -6.58 6.79
CA VAL A 362 7.67 -5.50 7.47
C VAL A 362 6.74 -4.81 8.46
N LEU A 363 7.31 -4.27 9.54
CA LEU A 363 6.63 -3.35 10.43
C LEU A 363 7.11 -1.93 10.19
N ASP A 364 6.29 -0.94 10.56
CA ASP A 364 6.76 0.42 10.70
C ASP A 364 7.95 0.53 11.66
N ARG A 365 8.66 1.65 11.59
CA ARG A 365 9.89 1.90 12.36
C ARG A 365 9.73 1.78 13.88
N ASN A 366 8.51 1.97 14.39
CA ASN A 366 8.18 1.90 15.81
C ASN A 366 7.51 0.56 16.18
N GLY A 367 7.10 -0.24 15.19
CA GLY A 367 6.39 -1.51 15.37
C GLY A 367 5.08 -1.35 16.12
N LEU A 368 4.25 -0.42 15.66
CA LEU A 368 2.99 -0.05 16.31
C LEU A 368 1.88 -1.07 16.06
N ARG A 369 2.11 -2.04 15.17
CA ARG A 369 1.15 -3.09 14.81
C ARG A 369 1.71 -4.49 15.11
N PRO A 370 0.86 -5.42 15.58
CA PRO A 370 1.29 -6.78 15.87
C PRO A 370 1.47 -7.59 14.58
N SER A 371 2.56 -8.36 14.51
CA SER A 371 2.77 -9.37 13.48
C SER A 371 3.56 -10.53 14.08
N ARG A 372 3.00 -11.74 13.98
CA ARG A 372 3.55 -12.96 14.58
C ARG A 372 3.62 -14.03 13.53
N TYR A 373 4.68 -14.82 13.58
CA TYR A 373 4.87 -15.89 12.61
C TYR A 373 5.36 -17.17 13.28
N MET A 374 5.09 -18.28 12.61
CA MET A 374 5.63 -19.58 12.97
C MET A 374 6.10 -20.32 11.72
N ILE A 375 7.14 -21.14 11.89
CA ILE A 375 7.68 -22.02 10.86
C ILE A 375 7.47 -23.44 11.33
N THR A 376 6.89 -24.27 10.46
CA THR A 376 6.64 -25.68 10.73
C THR A 376 7.68 -26.58 10.05
N ASN A 377 7.82 -27.82 10.54
CA ASN A 377 8.81 -28.78 10.05
C ASN A 377 8.50 -29.33 8.64
N ASP A 378 7.26 -29.23 8.19
CA ASP A 378 6.80 -29.50 6.82
C ASP A 378 7.04 -28.31 5.86
N GLY A 379 7.67 -27.23 6.35
CA GLY A 379 8.19 -26.14 5.53
C GLY A 379 7.19 -25.03 5.25
N TYR A 380 6.14 -24.87 6.05
CA TYR A 380 5.25 -23.72 5.98
C TYR A 380 5.71 -22.60 6.90
N LEU A 381 5.62 -21.37 6.41
CA LEU A 381 5.66 -20.17 7.22
C LEU A 381 4.24 -19.58 7.28
N ILE A 382 3.75 -19.40 8.49
CA ILE A 382 2.41 -18.89 8.78
C ILE A 382 2.56 -17.62 9.58
N LEU A 383 2.00 -16.52 9.06
CA LEU A 383 2.04 -15.21 9.68
C LEU A 383 0.62 -14.71 9.93
N SER A 384 0.39 -14.08 11.07
CA SER A 384 -0.84 -13.36 11.35
C SER A 384 -0.66 -12.21 12.35
N SER A 385 -1.61 -11.27 12.35
CA SER A 385 -1.73 -10.27 13.40
C SER A 385 -1.93 -10.85 14.81
N GLU A 386 -2.47 -12.08 14.93
CA GLU A 386 -2.70 -12.76 16.20
C GLU A 386 -2.09 -14.17 16.26
N VAL A 387 -1.93 -14.70 17.48
CA VAL A 387 -1.62 -16.13 17.67
C VAL A 387 -2.91 -16.94 17.80
N GLY A 388 -2.86 -18.23 17.47
CA GLY A 388 -4.02 -19.13 17.63
C GLY A 388 -5.03 -19.08 16.48
N VAL A 389 -4.66 -18.44 15.37
CA VAL A 389 -5.50 -18.37 14.15
C VAL A 389 -5.58 -19.68 13.38
N LEU A 390 -4.69 -20.64 13.67
CA LEU A 390 -4.73 -21.99 13.12
C LEU A 390 -4.40 -22.97 14.25
N ASP A 391 -5.08 -24.11 14.22
CA ASP A 391 -4.82 -25.22 15.13
C ASP A 391 -3.69 -26.08 14.53
N ILE A 392 -2.48 -25.86 15.03
CA ILE A 392 -1.26 -26.53 14.57
C ILE A 392 -0.68 -27.31 15.74
N GLU A 393 -0.41 -28.58 15.48
CA GLU A 393 0.20 -29.46 16.46
C GLU A 393 1.54 -28.88 16.96
N PRO A 394 1.73 -28.69 18.28
CA PRO A 394 2.95 -28.08 18.83
C PRO A 394 4.24 -28.78 18.41
N ALA A 395 4.19 -30.10 18.17
CA ALA A 395 5.33 -30.90 17.73
C ALA A 395 5.81 -30.55 16.31
N LYS A 396 4.97 -29.92 15.48
CA LYS A 396 5.36 -29.48 14.13
C LYS A 396 6.06 -28.11 14.13
N ILE A 397 5.93 -27.33 15.20
CA ILE A 397 6.42 -25.95 15.24
C ILE A 397 7.93 -25.94 15.50
N VAL A 398 8.70 -25.47 14.52
CA VAL A 398 10.16 -25.30 14.60
C VAL A 398 10.51 -23.92 15.17
N VAL A 399 9.82 -22.88 14.69
CA VAL A 399 10.03 -21.48 15.12
C VAL A 399 8.69 -20.87 15.45
N LYS A 400 8.62 -20.08 16.52
CA LYS A 400 7.48 -19.25 16.87
C LYS A 400 7.99 -17.90 17.37
N GLU A 401 7.80 -16.84 16.59
CA GLU A 401 8.36 -15.53 16.88
C GLU A 401 7.41 -14.39 16.49
N ARG A 402 7.85 -13.16 16.75
CA ARG A 402 7.19 -11.93 16.32
C ARG A 402 8.10 -11.13 15.40
N LEU A 403 7.50 -10.43 14.45
CA LEU A 403 8.23 -9.45 13.67
C LEU A 403 8.61 -8.27 14.58
N ARG A 404 9.83 -7.76 14.43
CA ARG A 404 10.37 -6.67 15.26
C ARG A 404 10.43 -5.39 14.43
N PRO A 405 10.29 -4.20 15.06
CA PRO A 405 10.47 -2.93 14.36
C PRO A 405 11.77 -2.91 13.59
N GLY A 406 11.70 -2.49 12.34
CA GLY A 406 12.86 -2.43 11.47
C GLY A 406 13.40 -3.76 10.99
N LYS A 407 12.83 -4.93 11.32
CA LYS A 407 13.20 -6.23 10.72
C LYS A 407 12.25 -6.57 9.56
N MET A 408 12.78 -7.14 8.49
CA MET A 408 12.05 -7.69 7.36
C MET A 408 12.09 -9.22 7.42
N LEU A 409 10.93 -9.85 7.38
CA LEU A 409 10.81 -11.28 7.14
C LEU A 409 10.63 -11.48 5.64
N LEU A 410 11.46 -12.32 5.01
CA LEU A 410 11.38 -12.55 3.57
C LEU A 410 11.53 -14.04 3.27
N VAL A 411 10.58 -14.59 2.54
CA VAL A 411 10.61 -15.95 2.00
C VAL A 411 10.79 -15.85 0.49
N ASP A 412 11.89 -16.43 0.00
CA ASP A 412 12.18 -16.54 -1.42
C ASP A 412 11.96 -18.00 -1.83
N MET A 413 10.86 -18.25 -2.54
CA MET A 413 10.48 -19.60 -2.92
C MET A 413 11.31 -20.14 -4.08
N GLU A 414 11.93 -19.27 -4.88
CA GLU A 414 12.85 -19.69 -5.94
C GLU A 414 14.14 -20.26 -5.33
N LYS A 415 14.61 -19.65 -4.22
CA LYS A 415 15.75 -20.18 -3.44
C LYS A 415 15.35 -21.27 -2.45
N GLY A 416 14.07 -21.34 -2.08
CA GLY A 416 13.57 -22.31 -1.11
C GLY A 416 13.97 -22.02 0.33
N GLU A 417 14.21 -20.75 0.68
CA GLU A 417 14.71 -20.35 2.01
C GLU A 417 14.02 -19.11 2.60
N VAL A 418 14.01 -19.02 3.93
CA VAL A 418 13.72 -17.78 4.64
C VAL A 418 15.01 -16.98 4.70
N ILE A 419 15.02 -15.80 4.09
CA ILE A 419 16.20 -14.94 4.03
C ILE A 419 16.34 -14.20 5.36
N ASP A 420 17.52 -14.34 5.98
CA ASP A 420 17.88 -13.59 7.18
C ASP A 420 17.93 -12.08 6.93
N ASP A 421 17.37 -11.29 7.85
CA ASP A 421 17.26 -9.82 7.72
C ASP A 421 18.62 -9.14 7.59
N ASP A 422 19.61 -9.56 8.39
CA ASP A 422 20.93 -8.92 8.38
C ASP A 422 21.66 -9.27 7.09
N LYS A 423 21.58 -10.52 6.63
CA LYS A 423 22.09 -10.94 5.30
C LYS A 423 21.42 -10.17 4.15
N LEU A 424 20.09 -10.01 4.21
CA LEU A 424 19.33 -9.29 3.18
C LEU A 424 19.75 -7.82 3.09
N LYS A 425 19.87 -7.16 4.23
CA LYS A 425 20.18 -5.72 4.26
C LYS A 425 21.64 -5.45 3.98
N GLU A 426 22.55 -6.31 4.44
CA GLU A 426 23.97 -6.19 4.10
C GLU A 426 24.18 -6.32 2.58
N LYS A 427 23.44 -7.23 1.90
CA LYS A 427 23.45 -7.32 0.42
C LYS A 427 23.18 -5.96 -0.23
N TYR A 428 22.14 -5.26 0.20
CA TYR A 428 21.79 -3.96 -0.38
C TYR A 428 22.73 -2.85 0.07
N ALA A 429 23.08 -2.81 1.36
CA ALA A 429 23.94 -1.79 1.93
C ALA A 429 25.36 -1.81 1.33
N CYS A 430 25.85 -2.99 0.94
CA CYS A 430 27.16 -3.15 0.29
C CYS A 430 27.08 -3.19 -1.24
N SER A 431 25.90 -3.00 -1.84
CA SER A 431 25.73 -3.11 -3.30
C SER A 431 26.39 -1.96 -4.08
N LYS A 432 26.55 -0.81 -3.43
CA LYS A 432 27.15 0.41 -3.96
C LYS A 432 27.96 1.12 -2.88
N PRO A 433 28.93 1.98 -3.25
CA PRO A 433 29.76 2.72 -2.29
C PRO A 433 29.01 3.96 -1.73
N TYR A 434 27.91 3.74 -1.01
CA TYR A 434 27.04 4.82 -0.52
C TYR A 434 27.78 5.82 0.38
N GLY A 435 28.67 5.34 1.25
CA GLY A 435 29.49 6.19 2.13
C GLY A 435 30.37 7.16 1.33
N GLU A 436 31.05 6.67 0.29
CA GLU A 436 31.90 7.52 -0.57
C GLU A 436 31.07 8.59 -1.30
N TRP A 437 29.87 8.24 -1.75
CA TRP A 437 28.96 9.19 -2.40
C TRP A 437 28.47 10.27 -1.44
N LEU A 438 28.13 9.89 -0.21
CA LEU A 438 27.72 10.83 0.82
C LEU A 438 28.86 11.76 1.21
N ASP A 439 30.04 11.22 1.50
CA ASP A 439 31.22 12.01 1.89
C ASP A 439 31.65 12.99 0.79
N SER A 440 31.55 12.59 -0.47
CA SER A 440 31.99 13.41 -1.61
C SER A 440 30.97 14.48 -2.02
N ASN A 441 29.67 14.27 -1.77
CA ASN A 441 28.61 15.11 -2.36
C ASN A 441 27.65 15.75 -1.35
N LEU A 442 27.58 15.25 -0.10
CA LEU A 442 26.67 15.78 0.91
C LEU A 442 27.38 16.80 1.81
N VAL A 443 26.96 18.07 1.74
CA VAL A 443 27.48 19.13 2.62
C VAL A 443 26.54 19.31 3.81
N MET A 444 27.04 19.08 5.03
CA MET A 444 26.24 19.33 6.23
C MET A 444 26.37 20.79 6.68
N LEU A 445 25.25 21.39 7.09
CA LEU A 445 25.21 22.79 7.56
C LEU A 445 26.19 23.06 8.72
N LYS A 446 26.39 22.08 9.62
CA LYS A 446 27.29 22.16 10.77
C LYS A 446 28.79 22.27 10.39
N ASP A 447 29.15 21.85 9.18
CA ASP A 447 30.53 21.86 8.69
C ASP A 447 30.86 23.18 7.97
N LEU A 448 29.85 24.01 7.70
CA LEU A 448 30.05 25.33 7.12
C LEU A 448 30.69 26.28 8.14
N LYS A 449 31.76 26.95 7.70
CA LYS A 449 32.41 27.99 8.51
C LYS A 449 31.47 29.19 8.60
N ILE A 450 31.06 29.53 9.82
CA ILE A 450 30.31 30.76 10.10
C ILE A 450 31.29 31.94 9.97
N PRO A 451 31.05 32.90 9.06
CA PRO A 451 31.88 34.09 8.97
C PRO A 451 31.92 34.83 10.31
N ASN A 452 33.09 35.33 10.71
CA ASN A 452 33.23 36.18 11.88
C ASN A 452 32.75 37.61 11.56
N GLU A 453 31.51 37.72 11.12
CA GLU A 453 30.83 38.97 10.81
C GLU A 453 29.82 39.27 11.91
N ARG A 454 29.73 40.55 12.30
CA ARG A 454 28.68 40.96 13.23
C ARG A 454 27.33 40.81 12.54
N VAL A 455 26.40 40.15 13.21
CA VAL A 455 25.00 40.08 12.77
C VAL A 455 24.48 41.52 12.60
N PRO A 456 23.86 41.86 11.46
CA PRO A 456 23.24 43.17 11.26
C PRO A 456 22.29 43.50 12.42
N GLN A 457 22.45 44.68 13.02
CA GLN A 457 21.61 45.15 14.11
C GLN A 457 20.74 46.30 13.61
N PHE A 458 19.44 46.18 13.83
CA PHE A 458 18.52 47.30 13.66
C PHE A 458 18.70 48.31 14.78
N THR A 459 18.53 49.59 14.47
CA THR A 459 18.35 50.62 15.49
C THR A 459 17.08 50.36 16.30
N ASP A 460 16.96 51.00 17.47
CA ASP A 460 15.78 50.83 18.33
C ASP A 460 14.48 51.21 17.62
N GLU A 461 14.50 52.30 16.84
CA GLU A 461 13.35 52.78 16.09
C GLU A 461 12.94 51.82 14.97
N GLU A 462 13.91 51.34 14.18
CA GLU A 462 13.66 50.36 13.12
C GLU A 462 13.10 49.06 13.68
N ARG A 463 13.68 48.56 14.77
CA ARG A 463 13.21 47.34 15.45
C ARG A 463 11.78 47.47 15.93
N GLN A 464 11.43 48.58 16.59
CA GLN A 464 10.04 48.83 17.04
C GLN A 464 9.08 48.91 15.85
N ARG A 465 9.47 49.58 14.77
CA ARG A 465 8.68 49.66 13.54
C ARG A 465 8.45 48.27 12.93
N MET A 466 9.48 47.44 12.85
CA MET A 466 9.39 46.08 12.33
C MET A 466 8.53 45.18 13.22
N GLN A 467 8.73 45.22 14.55
CA GLN A 467 7.90 44.47 15.50
C GLN A 467 6.42 44.83 15.34
N LYS A 468 6.10 46.12 15.24
CA LYS A 468 4.73 46.58 15.01
C LYS A 468 4.18 46.14 13.65
N ALA A 469 4.99 46.21 12.59
CA ALA A 469 4.57 45.81 11.24
C ALA A 469 4.24 44.31 11.14
N PHE A 470 4.99 43.46 11.84
CA PHE A 470 4.76 42.01 11.88
C PHE A 470 3.85 41.54 13.03
N GLY A 471 3.32 42.47 13.84
CA GLY A 471 2.36 42.17 14.89
C GLY A 471 2.94 41.61 16.19
N TYR A 472 4.26 41.72 16.41
CA TYR A 472 4.89 41.27 17.66
C TYR A 472 4.38 42.07 18.85
N ALA A 473 3.79 41.38 19.82
CA ALA A 473 3.33 41.99 21.06
C ALA A 473 4.38 41.88 22.18
N TYR A 474 4.27 42.76 23.19
CA TYR A 474 5.09 42.68 24.39
C TYR A 474 4.96 41.32 25.08
N GLU A 475 3.75 40.75 25.11
CA GLU A 475 3.50 39.43 25.70
C GLU A 475 4.20 38.31 24.93
N GLU A 476 4.20 38.33 23.59
CA GLU A 476 4.90 37.32 22.79
C GLU A 476 6.42 37.39 23.03
N LEU A 477 6.99 38.60 23.06
CA LEU A 477 8.41 38.79 23.34
C LEU A 477 8.78 38.32 24.76
N LYS A 478 7.98 38.68 25.76
CA LYS A 478 8.28 38.39 27.17
C LYS A 478 7.97 36.96 27.57
N ASN A 479 6.87 36.39 27.08
CA ASN A 479 6.32 35.11 27.54
C ASN A 479 6.62 33.96 26.59
N SER A 480 6.98 34.22 25.33
CA SER A 480 7.35 33.17 24.37
C SER A 480 8.83 33.25 23.99
N ILE A 481 9.26 34.36 23.38
CA ILE A 481 10.61 34.48 22.81
C ILE A 481 11.70 34.52 23.88
N LEU A 482 11.52 35.31 24.94
CA LEU A 482 12.50 35.44 26.01
C LEU A 482 12.75 34.11 26.76
N PRO A 483 11.73 33.31 27.14
CA PRO A 483 11.93 31.97 27.67
C PRO A 483 12.65 31.03 26.71
N MET A 484 12.29 31.01 25.42
CA MET A 484 12.99 30.21 24.41
C MET A 484 14.47 30.55 24.34
N ALA A 485 14.80 31.85 24.33
CA ALA A 485 16.18 32.33 24.28
C ALA A 485 16.98 32.01 25.56
N LYS A 486 16.34 32.03 26.73
CA LYS A 486 17.00 31.76 28.02
C LYS A 486 17.17 30.27 28.32
N ASN A 487 16.16 29.47 27.99
CA ASN A 487 16.02 28.11 28.49
C ASN A 487 16.23 27.05 27.39
N GLY A 488 16.25 27.43 26.11
CA GLY A 488 16.35 26.49 24.99
C GLY A 488 15.11 25.63 24.78
N GLY A 489 13.95 26.05 25.31
CA GLY A 489 12.67 25.35 25.18
C GLY A 489 11.50 26.32 25.18
N GLU A 490 10.35 25.88 24.66
CA GLU A 490 9.13 26.69 24.61
C GLU A 490 8.55 26.96 26.01
N ALA A 491 7.78 28.04 26.12
CA ALA A 491 7.14 28.41 27.37
C ALA A 491 5.93 27.50 27.67
N ILE A 492 5.84 27.01 28.91
CA ILE A 492 4.69 26.23 29.39
C ILE A 492 3.67 27.18 30.03
N ALA A 493 2.40 27.05 29.63
CA ALA A 493 1.26 27.77 30.20
C ALA A 493 0.17 26.79 30.64
N ALA A 494 -0.81 27.30 31.40
CA ALA A 494 -1.97 26.56 31.87
C ALA A 494 -3.26 27.34 31.58
N MET A 495 -4.42 26.68 31.74
CA MET A 495 -5.75 27.14 31.31
C MET A 495 -5.99 27.02 29.79
N GLY A 496 -7.27 27.03 29.40
CA GLY A 496 -7.69 26.99 28.01
C GLY A 496 -7.47 28.34 27.30
N VAL A 497 -7.43 28.28 25.97
CA VAL A 497 -7.38 29.49 25.13
C VAL A 497 -8.77 30.12 25.07
N ASP A 498 -8.98 31.20 25.85
CA ASP A 498 -10.25 31.96 25.92
C ASP A 498 -10.26 33.17 24.97
N THR A 499 -9.39 33.18 23.96
CA THR A 499 -9.38 34.23 22.94
C THR A 499 -10.29 33.84 21.78
N PRO A 500 -10.96 34.80 21.11
CA PRO A 500 -11.75 34.52 19.91
C PRO A 500 -10.93 33.80 18.83
N LEU A 501 -11.60 33.00 17.98
CA LEU A 501 -10.99 32.49 16.76
C LEU A 501 -10.48 33.67 15.91
N PRO A 502 -9.34 33.56 15.21
CA PRO A 502 -8.74 34.68 14.49
C PRO A 502 -9.69 35.38 13.50
N VAL A 503 -10.59 34.63 12.85
CA VAL A 503 -11.60 35.15 11.92
C VAL A 503 -12.70 35.98 12.60
N LEU A 504 -12.93 35.76 13.90
CA LEU A 504 -13.94 36.45 14.71
C LEU A 504 -13.34 37.58 15.56
N SER A 505 -12.01 37.66 15.61
CA SER A 505 -11.32 38.66 16.42
C SER A 505 -11.46 40.06 15.83
N LYS A 506 -11.51 41.06 16.70
CA LYS A 506 -11.44 42.48 16.32
C LYS A 506 -10.01 42.97 16.08
N THR A 507 -9.01 42.16 16.45
CA THR A 507 -7.59 42.46 16.29
C THR A 507 -7.01 41.76 15.06
N VAL A 508 -5.93 42.31 14.51
CA VAL A 508 -5.22 41.70 13.38
C VAL A 508 -4.36 40.56 13.90
N HIS A 509 -4.58 39.36 13.38
CA HIS A 509 -3.78 38.19 13.71
C HIS A 509 -2.85 37.82 12.55
N PRO A 510 -1.64 37.32 12.84
CA PRO A 510 -0.77 36.75 11.83
C PRO A 510 -1.40 35.52 11.16
N LEU A 511 -0.96 35.24 9.92
CA LEU A 511 -1.46 34.14 9.10
C LEU A 511 -1.39 32.77 9.82
N PHE A 512 -0.32 32.53 10.59
CA PHE A 512 -0.12 31.26 11.28
C PHE A 512 -1.17 30.96 12.36
N HIS A 513 -1.93 31.94 12.87
CA HIS A 513 -3.01 31.68 13.83
C HIS A 513 -4.20 30.93 13.21
N TYR A 514 -4.38 31.04 11.89
CA TYR A 514 -5.46 30.39 11.14
C TYR A 514 -5.17 28.90 10.88
N PHE A 515 -3.91 28.48 10.99
CA PHE A 515 -3.52 27.09 10.84
C PHE A 515 -3.53 26.41 12.21
N LYS A 516 -4.29 25.33 12.33
CA LYS A 516 -4.29 24.48 13.53
C LYS A 516 -3.46 23.24 13.25
N GLN A 517 -2.56 22.93 14.19
CA GLN A 517 -1.77 21.71 14.12
C GLN A 517 -2.73 20.53 14.21
N LEU A 518 -2.62 19.60 13.26
CA LEU A 518 -3.31 18.34 13.33
C LEU A 518 -2.61 17.44 14.35
N PHE A 519 -3.38 16.59 15.01
CA PHE A 519 -2.88 15.55 15.91
C PHE A 519 -3.65 14.26 15.64
N ALA A 520 -3.00 13.13 15.88
CA ALA A 520 -3.64 11.82 15.74
C ALA A 520 -4.52 11.53 16.97
N GLN A 521 -5.76 11.10 16.73
CA GLN A 521 -6.68 10.67 17.77
C GLN A 521 -7.51 9.50 17.25
N VAL A 522 -7.37 8.33 17.89
CA VAL A 522 -8.11 7.07 17.60
C VAL A 522 -8.42 6.93 16.11
N THR A 523 -7.37 6.69 15.33
CA THR A 523 -7.46 6.42 13.90
C THR A 523 -7.65 4.92 13.61
#